data_AF-A0A8D8MV56-F1
#
_entry.id   AF-A0A8D8MV56-F1
#
_cell.length_a   1.000
_cell.length_b   1.000
_cell.length_c   1.000
_cell.angle_alpha   90.00
_cell.angle_beta   90.00
_cell.angle_gamma   90.00
#
_symmetry.space_group_name_H-M   'P 1'
#
loop_
_entity.id
_entity.type
_entity.pdbx_description
1 polymer ?
#
loop_
_entity_poly.entity_id
_entity_poly.type
_entity_poly.pdbx_seq_one_letter_code
_entity_poly.pdbx_strand_id
1 'polypeptide(L)'
;CGSGRRNPLRRLWSSISRYSEEAEEEVVGDHPAEDGSNRLINSAATEERKYGTIPARMYWLYLQSSGLRMVATFFVSALAQQGLRVYTDFWLQGWTDRNQHNEGELGRDVSGGQVEGDDVQYHFRVYALLSGLCIVLAAVSFPAGQRAGSNARRRLHRQLISSVLRNSIHFFQTVPLGRLMNRLSIDIAVVDKKIAATSQKLVQFVLLCLCAVLINSFVTPYFILLTVPICAVYWVVQKFYRCSSRELQRIESLTYSPIIAHFSETIEGVTTIRAYGQQARFTDTLFRRMEANNVAQVMLN
;
A
#
# COMPACT_ATOMS: atom_id res chain seq x y z
N CYS A 1 -29.28 19.39 32.80
CA CYS A 1 -27.90 18.92 32.50
C CYS A 1 -28.00 17.54 31.85
N GLY A 2 -27.84 17.45 30.53
CA GLY A 2 -28.06 16.20 29.79
C GLY A 2 -27.59 16.35 28.34
N SER A 3 -26.30 16.64 28.18
CA SER A 3 -25.63 16.71 26.88
C SER A 3 -25.63 15.31 26.24
N GLY A 4 -26.62 15.05 25.41
CA GLY A 4 -26.61 13.92 24.50
C GLY A 4 -25.50 14.13 23.48
N ARG A 5 -24.33 13.53 23.73
CA ARG A 5 -23.27 13.33 22.73
C ARG A 5 -23.89 12.58 21.55
N ARG A 6 -24.36 13.33 20.54
CA ARG A 6 -24.84 12.77 19.28
C ARG A 6 -23.62 12.20 18.55
N ASN A 7 -23.64 10.89 18.29
CA ASN A 7 -22.55 10.19 17.61
C ASN A 7 -22.24 10.85 16.26
N PRO A 8 -21.01 11.33 16.01
CA PRO A 8 -20.62 11.98 14.75
C PRO A 8 -20.80 11.05 13.54
N LEU A 9 -20.69 9.72 13.76
CA LEU A 9 -20.94 8.70 12.76
C LEU A 9 -22.37 8.74 12.21
N ARG A 10 -23.40 8.96 13.06
CA ARG A 10 -24.79 9.02 12.57
C ARG A 10 -25.05 10.22 11.67
N ARG A 11 -24.38 11.35 11.93
CA ARG A 11 -24.46 12.54 11.07
C ARG A 11 -23.82 12.29 9.70
N LEU A 12 -22.65 11.65 9.68
CA LEU A 12 -21.99 11.24 8.44
C LEU A 12 -22.85 10.31 7.59
N TRP A 13 -23.42 9.26 8.19
CA TRP A 13 -24.30 8.35 7.44
C TRP A 13 -25.52 9.08 6.88
N SER A 14 -26.12 9.99 7.66
CA SER A 14 -27.25 10.79 7.17
C SER A 14 -26.86 11.85 6.13
N SER A 15 -25.63 12.39 6.18
CA SER A 15 -25.15 13.34 5.18
C SER A 15 -24.73 12.64 3.89
N ILE A 16 -24.16 11.43 3.99
CA ILE A 16 -23.80 10.58 2.85
C ILE A 16 -25.05 10.06 2.15
N SER A 17 -26.09 9.61 2.88
CA SER A 17 -27.34 9.18 2.23
C SER A 17 -28.05 10.34 1.55
N ARG A 18 -28.07 11.52 2.21
CA ARG A 18 -28.67 12.73 1.63
C ARG A 18 -27.87 13.24 0.42
N TYR A 19 -26.54 13.11 0.43
CA TYR A 19 -25.71 13.39 -0.75
C TYR A 19 -25.94 12.42 -1.90
N SER A 20 -26.15 11.14 -1.59
CA SER A 20 -26.50 10.10 -2.55
C SER A 20 -27.84 10.42 -3.22
N GLU A 21 -28.83 10.82 -2.44
CA GLU A 21 -30.18 11.20 -2.93
C GLU A 21 -30.13 12.51 -3.72
N GLU A 22 -29.43 13.55 -3.24
CA GLU A 22 -29.27 14.82 -3.96
C GLU A 22 -28.49 14.65 -5.28
N ALA A 23 -27.49 13.76 -5.32
CA ALA A 23 -26.76 13.42 -6.53
C ALA A 23 -27.58 12.55 -7.51
N GLU A 24 -28.56 11.78 -7.04
CA GLU A 24 -29.50 11.06 -7.90
C GLU A 24 -30.61 11.99 -8.43
N GLU A 25 -31.05 12.97 -7.65
CA GLU A 25 -32.05 13.97 -8.07
C GLU A 25 -31.49 15.00 -9.06
N GLU A 26 -30.23 15.44 -8.93
CA GLU A 26 -29.57 16.34 -9.90
C GLU A 26 -29.44 15.71 -11.31
N VAL A 27 -29.48 14.37 -11.42
CA VAL A 27 -29.34 13.64 -12.70
C VAL A 27 -30.65 13.58 -13.50
N VAL A 28 -31.80 13.90 -12.89
CA VAL A 28 -33.13 13.79 -13.53
C VAL A 28 -33.63 15.14 -14.10
N GLY A 29 -32.85 16.22 -13.97
CA GLY A 29 -33.17 17.53 -14.53
C GLY A 29 -32.99 17.60 -16.05
N ASP A 30 -34.09 17.68 -16.79
CA ASP A 30 -34.15 17.83 -18.25
C ASP A 30 -33.68 19.24 -18.70
N HIS A 31 -32.40 19.37 -19.04
CA HIS A 31 -31.87 20.53 -19.76
C HIS A 31 -31.08 20.10 -21.00
N PRO A 32 -31.53 20.45 -22.22
CA PRO A 32 -30.82 20.08 -23.45
C PRO A 32 -29.80 21.17 -23.83
N ALA A 33 -28.63 20.70 -24.26
CA ALA A 33 -27.47 21.41 -24.83
C ALA A 33 -26.26 21.57 -23.87
N GLU A 34 -25.10 21.07 -24.33
CA GLU A 34 -23.77 21.00 -23.68
C GLU A 34 -23.47 19.79 -22.76
N ASP A 35 -24.40 18.83 -22.68
CA ASP A 35 -24.35 17.64 -21.82
C ASP A 35 -23.44 16.48 -22.31
N GLY A 36 -22.55 16.72 -23.27
CA GLY A 36 -21.74 15.66 -23.89
C GLY A 36 -20.49 15.28 -23.08
N SER A 37 -19.70 16.28 -22.67
CA SER A 37 -18.37 16.05 -22.09
C SER A 37 -18.46 15.62 -20.61
N ASN A 38 -19.28 16.30 -19.80
CA ASN A 38 -19.41 16.03 -18.37
C ASN A 38 -20.16 14.72 -18.07
N ARG A 39 -21.19 14.35 -18.85
CA ARG A 39 -21.80 13.00 -18.75
C ARG A 39 -20.86 11.89 -19.15
N LEU A 40 -20.00 12.09 -20.16
CA LEU A 40 -19.03 11.06 -20.56
C LEU A 40 -17.94 10.85 -19.51
N ILE A 41 -17.50 11.90 -18.81
CA ILE A 41 -16.52 11.80 -17.73
C ILE A 41 -17.14 11.12 -16.50
N ASN A 42 -18.37 11.51 -16.12
CA ASN A 42 -19.07 10.96 -14.96
C ASN A 42 -19.62 9.54 -15.22
N SER A 43 -20.08 9.22 -16.43
CA SER A 43 -20.55 7.86 -16.79
C SER A 43 -19.37 6.90 -17.01
N ALA A 44 -18.26 7.37 -17.61
CA ALA A 44 -17.06 6.55 -17.75
C ALA A 44 -16.37 6.25 -16.41
N ALA A 45 -16.56 7.11 -15.40
CA ALA A 45 -16.04 6.90 -14.05
C ALA A 45 -16.94 5.97 -13.19
N THR A 46 -18.24 5.93 -13.47
CA THR A 46 -19.21 5.10 -12.73
C THR A 46 -19.31 3.65 -13.24
N GLU A 47 -19.06 3.38 -14.52
CA GLU A 47 -19.31 2.04 -15.12
C GLU A 47 -18.30 0.91 -14.78
N GLU A 48 -17.07 1.20 -14.33
CA GLU A 48 -16.04 0.15 -14.11
C GLU A 48 -15.52 -0.01 -12.68
N ARG A 49 -16.10 0.68 -11.70
CA ARG A 49 -15.67 0.54 -10.29
C ARG A 49 -16.20 -0.73 -9.63
N LYS A 50 -15.80 -1.90 -10.17
CA LYS A 50 -15.87 -3.17 -9.44
C LYS A 50 -14.83 -3.16 -8.32
N TYR A 51 -15.19 -2.61 -7.17
CA TYR A 51 -14.45 -2.76 -5.92
C TYR A 51 -14.58 -4.22 -5.43
N GLY A 52 -13.84 -5.13 -6.07
CA GLY A 52 -13.80 -6.55 -5.76
C GLY A 52 -12.46 -7.00 -5.22
N THR A 53 -12.38 -8.24 -4.72
CA THR A 53 -11.12 -8.91 -4.41
C THR A 53 -10.33 -9.10 -5.71
N ILE A 54 -9.08 -8.61 -5.74
CA ILE A 54 -8.21 -8.76 -6.91
C ILE A 54 -7.92 -10.25 -7.09
N PRO A 55 -8.20 -10.86 -8.27
CA PRO A 55 -7.99 -12.28 -8.47
C PRO A 55 -6.49 -12.62 -8.39
N ALA A 56 -6.16 -13.75 -7.76
CA ALA A 56 -4.78 -14.22 -7.57
C ALA A 56 -3.99 -14.31 -8.89
N ARG A 57 -4.69 -14.60 -9.99
CA ARG A 57 -4.13 -14.63 -11.35
C ARG A 57 -3.42 -13.32 -11.74
N MET A 58 -3.88 -12.17 -11.26
CA MET A 58 -3.26 -10.88 -11.59
C MET A 58 -1.91 -10.71 -10.88
N TYR A 59 -1.78 -11.19 -9.65
CA TYR A 59 -0.50 -11.22 -8.94
C TYR A 59 0.49 -12.15 -9.63
N TRP A 60 0.01 -13.32 -10.08
CA TRP A 60 0.84 -14.25 -10.82
C TRP A 60 1.29 -13.69 -12.18
N LEU A 61 0.38 -13.03 -12.90
CA LEU A 61 0.71 -12.35 -14.16
C LEU A 61 1.77 -11.26 -13.96
N TYR A 62 1.67 -10.49 -12.87
CA TYR A 62 2.68 -9.51 -12.51
C TYR A 62 4.04 -10.17 -12.26
N LEU A 63 4.06 -11.26 -11.47
CA LEU A 63 5.29 -12.00 -11.17
C LEU A 63 5.93 -12.61 -12.42
N GLN A 64 5.12 -13.18 -13.32
CA GLN A 64 5.58 -13.71 -14.60
C GLN A 64 6.13 -12.60 -15.50
N SER A 65 5.52 -11.42 -15.46
CA SER A 65 5.95 -10.25 -16.23
C SER A 65 7.30 -9.70 -15.76
N SER A 66 7.59 -9.74 -14.47
CA SER A 66 8.90 -9.40 -13.87
C SER A 66 10.05 -10.25 -14.42
N GLY A 67 9.75 -11.45 -14.92
CA GLY A 67 10.72 -12.42 -15.42
C GLY A 67 11.22 -13.34 -14.32
N LEU A 68 11.02 -14.65 -14.51
CA LEU A 68 11.34 -15.70 -13.54
C LEU A 68 12.77 -15.64 -13.01
N ARG A 69 13.76 -15.33 -13.87
CA ARG A 69 15.17 -15.21 -13.48
C ARG A 69 15.40 -14.09 -12.46
N MET A 70 14.86 -12.89 -12.70
CA MET A 70 15.03 -11.74 -11.80
C MET A 70 14.29 -11.94 -10.48
N VAL A 71 13.10 -12.54 -10.56
CA VAL A 71 12.32 -12.93 -9.38
C VAL A 71 13.09 -13.94 -8.55
N ALA A 72 13.62 -15.01 -9.16
CA ALA A 72 14.41 -16.02 -8.47
C ALA A 72 15.65 -15.39 -7.80
N THR A 73 16.39 -14.53 -8.50
CA THR A 73 17.55 -13.83 -7.90
C THR A 73 17.15 -12.98 -6.70
N PHE A 74 16.01 -12.28 -6.76
CA PHE A 74 15.51 -11.49 -5.64
C PHE A 74 15.07 -12.36 -4.46
N PHE A 75 14.36 -13.47 -4.71
CA PHE A 75 13.95 -14.40 -3.66
C PHE A 75 15.15 -15.06 -2.97
N VAL A 76 16.13 -15.54 -3.75
CA VAL A 76 17.34 -16.15 -3.21
C VAL A 76 18.16 -15.14 -2.42
N SER A 77 18.35 -13.91 -2.93
CA SER A 77 19.09 -12.88 -2.22
C SER A 77 18.37 -12.41 -0.95
N ALA A 78 17.04 -12.32 -0.99
CA ALA A 78 16.23 -11.99 0.18
C ALA A 78 16.29 -13.09 1.26
N LEU A 79 16.23 -14.36 0.86
CA LEU A 79 16.41 -15.50 1.77
C LEU A 79 17.82 -15.51 2.38
N ALA A 80 18.86 -15.30 1.58
CA ALA A 80 20.24 -15.22 2.05
C ALA A 80 20.44 -14.07 3.04
N GLN A 81 19.91 -12.89 2.72
CA GLN A 81 19.95 -11.73 3.61
C GLN A 81 19.23 -12.01 4.94
N GLN A 82 18.06 -12.64 4.88
CA GLN A 82 17.28 -12.97 6.07
C GLN A 82 17.98 -14.03 6.93
N GLY A 83 18.54 -15.06 6.30
CA GLY A 83 19.31 -16.10 6.98
C GLY A 83 20.58 -15.54 7.63
N LEU A 84 21.29 -14.65 6.95
CA LEU A 84 22.49 -14.03 7.51
C LEU A 84 22.17 -13.13 8.71
N ARG A 85 21.10 -12.32 8.61
CA ARG A 85 20.65 -11.48 9.72
C ARG A 85 20.33 -12.31 10.97
N VAL A 86 19.61 -13.41 10.77
CA VAL A 86 19.32 -14.37 11.84
C VAL A 86 20.61 -14.93 12.42
N TYR A 87 21.52 -15.40 11.57
CA TYR A 87 22.78 -15.96 12.03
C TYR A 87 23.59 -14.93 12.85
N THR A 88 23.58 -13.66 12.47
CA THR A 88 24.16 -12.57 13.26
C THR A 88 23.55 -12.47 14.65
N ASP A 89 22.22 -12.53 14.75
CA ASP A 89 21.51 -12.45 16.02
C ASP A 89 21.86 -13.65 16.93
N PHE A 90 21.92 -14.88 16.38
CA PHE A 90 22.35 -16.08 17.13
C PHE A 90 23.80 -16.02 17.58
N TRP A 91 24.68 -15.57 16.69
CA TRP A 91 26.09 -15.41 17.00
C TRP A 91 26.28 -14.40 18.15
N LEU A 92 25.54 -13.29 18.11
CA LEU A 92 25.57 -12.26 19.15
C LEU A 92 25.06 -12.80 20.49
N GLN A 93 23.97 -13.57 20.47
CA GLN A 93 23.44 -14.21 21.67
C GLN A 93 24.50 -15.13 22.32
N GLY A 94 25.14 -16.00 21.53
CA GLY A 94 26.18 -16.89 22.03
C GLY A 94 27.42 -16.16 22.59
N TRP A 95 27.77 -15.01 22.02
CA TRP A 95 28.84 -14.16 22.58
C TRP A 95 28.41 -13.50 23.90
N THR A 96 27.17 -13.01 23.99
CA THR A 96 26.63 -12.38 25.20
C THR A 96 26.56 -13.36 26.37
N ASP A 97 26.08 -14.58 26.14
CA ASP A 97 25.96 -15.62 27.18
C ASP A 97 27.34 -16.01 27.77
N ARG A 98 28.39 -16.06 26.92
CA ARG A 98 29.77 -16.34 27.35
C ARG A 98 30.38 -15.18 28.13
N ASN A 99 30.16 -13.94 27.68
CA ASN A 99 30.67 -12.78 28.39
C ASN A 99 30.05 -12.65 29.80
N GLN A 100 28.76 -12.98 29.94
CA GLN A 100 28.09 -12.98 31.25
C GLN A 100 28.62 -14.08 32.20
N HIS A 101 28.94 -15.27 31.69
CA HIS A 101 29.58 -16.31 32.51
C HIS A 101 30.97 -15.88 32.98
N ASN A 102 31.78 -15.31 32.10
CA ASN A 102 33.13 -14.86 32.43
C ASN A 102 33.12 -13.72 33.47
N GLU A 103 32.22 -12.73 33.35
CA GLU A 103 32.05 -11.68 34.36
C GLU A 103 31.55 -12.21 35.72
N GLY A 104 30.73 -13.26 35.72
CA GLY A 104 30.25 -13.93 36.94
C GLY A 104 31.33 -14.71 37.69
N GLU A 105 32.32 -15.25 36.97
CA GLU A 105 33.46 -15.98 37.55
C GLU A 105 34.63 -15.05 37.95
N LEU A 106 34.83 -13.93 37.23
CA LEU A 106 35.89 -12.94 37.50
C LEU A 106 35.65 -12.10 38.77
N GLY A 107 34.48 -12.23 39.41
CA GLY A 107 34.24 -11.71 40.76
C GLY A 107 35.01 -12.45 41.88
N ARG A 108 35.75 -13.53 41.55
CA ARG A 108 36.41 -14.39 42.56
C ARG A 108 37.92 -14.43 42.55
N ASP A 109 38.62 -14.03 41.48
CA ASP A 109 40.08 -14.02 41.46
C ASP A 109 40.66 -12.76 40.79
N VAL A 110 41.16 -11.87 41.64
CA VAL A 110 42.00 -10.73 41.26
C VAL A 110 43.39 -11.27 40.90
N SER A 111 43.74 -11.28 39.61
CA SER A 111 45.10 -10.97 39.05
C SER A 111 45.27 -11.54 37.64
N GLY A 112 45.46 -10.69 36.62
CA GLY A 112 45.98 -11.13 35.32
C GLY A 112 45.45 -10.40 34.08
N GLY A 113 45.39 -9.06 34.11
CA GLY A 113 45.01 -8.27 32.94
C GLY A 113 46.05 -8.34 31.83
N GLN A 114 45.78 -9.11 30.79
CA GLN A 114 46.19 -8.83 29.40
C GLN A 114 45.56 -9.78 28.36
N VAL A 115 44.95 -10.89 28.78
CA VAL A 115 44.44 -11.94 27.86
C VAL A 115 43.00 -11.67 27.37
N GLU A 116 42.16 -10.96 28.14
CA GLU A 116 40.75 -10.72 27.77
C GLU A 116 40.57 -9.77 26.57
N GLY A 117 41.53 -8.87 26.32
CA GLY A 117 41.42 -7.87 25.27
C GLY A 117 41.43 -8.46 23.85
N ASP A 118 42.15 -9.57 23.64
CA ASP A 118 42.31 -10.18 22.31
C ASP A 118 41.07 -11.00 21.90
N ASP A 119 40.43 -11.66 22.87
CA ASP A 119 39.15 -12.37 22.66
C ASP A 119 38.03 -11.39 22.33
N VAL A 120 37.89 -10.28 23.06
CA VAL A 120 36.85 -9.27 22.77
C VAL A 120 37.08 -8.63 21.40
N GLN A 121 38.34 -8.33 21.05
CA GLN A 121 38.67 -7.80 19.72
C GLN A 121 38.35 -8.79 18.58
N TYR A 122 38.57 -10.10 18.78
CA TYR A 122 38.21 -11.13 17.81
C TYR A 122 36.68 -11.17 17.58
N HIS A 123 35.88 -11.20 18.65
CA HIS A 123 34.42 -11.25 18.54
C HIS A 123 33.86 -9.99 17.86
N PHE A 124 34.43 -8.81 18.19
CA PHE A 124 34.06 -7.56 17.53
C PHE A 124 34.39 -7.56 16.03
N ARG A 125 35.57 -8.07 15.63
CA ARG A 125 35.95 -8.20 14.21
C ARG A 125 35.01 -9.14 13.46
N VAL A 126 34.64 -10.28 14.03
CA VAL A 126 33.68 -11.22 13.41
C VAL A 126 32.31 -10.56 13.24
N TYR A 127 31.83 -9.86 14.26
CA TYR A 127 30.56 -9.12 14.18
C TYR A 127 30.60 -7.99 13.12
N ALA A 128 31.70 -7.25 13.03
CA ALA A 128 31.90 -6.22 12.02
C ALA A 128 31.90 -6.79 10.60
N LEU A 129 32.55 -7.94 10.37
CA LEU A 129 32.52 -8.63 9.08
C LEU A 129 31.11 -9.14 8.73
N LEU A 130 30.42 -9.70 9.71
CA LEU A 130 29.09 -10.28 9.51
C LEU A 130 28.04 -9.21 9.23
N SER A 131 28.08 -8.09 9.96
CA SER A 131 27.25 -6.91 9.70
C SER A 131 27.60 -6.25 8.36
N GLY A 132 28.89 -6.16 8.01
CA GLY A 132 29.34 -5.72 6.68
C GLY A 132 28.76 -6.58 5.55
N LEU A 133 28.80 -7.90 5.70
CA LEU A 133 28.21 -8.83 4.72
C LEU A 133 26.68 -8.68 4.62
N CYS A 134 25.99 -8.47 5.75
CA CYS A 134 24.56 -8.14 5.76
C CYS A 134 24.25 -6.87 4.96
N ILE A 135 25.05 -5.82 5.14
CA ILE A 135 24.90 -4.55 4.41
C ILE A 135 25.13 -4.77 2.90
N VAL A 136 26.16 -5.52 2.52
CA VAL A 136 26.43 -5.85 1.11
C VAL A 136 25.27 -6.65 0.49
N LEU A 137 24.77 -7.68 1.17
CA LEU A 137 23.62 -8.46 0.69
C LEU A 137 22.34 -7.61 0.58
N ALA A 138 22.13 -6.68 1.51
CA ALA A 138 21.02 -5.74 1.45
C ALA A 138 21.16 -4.76 0.27
N ALA A 139 22.37 -4.26 0.04
CA ALA A 139 22.72 -3.37 -1.07
C ALA A 139 22.55 -4.07 -2.43
N VAL A 140 22.66 -5.40 -2.51
CA VAL A 140 22.36 -6.18 -3.72
C VAL A 140 20.86 -6.49 -3.84
N SER A 141 20.22 -6.93 -2.76
CA SER A 141 18.83 -7.40 -2.75
C SER A 141 17.82 -6.28 -3.03
N PHE A 142 18.04 -5.09 -2.48
CA PHE A 142 17.14 -3.96 -2.70
C PHE A 142 17.03 -3.53 -4.18
N PRO A 143 18.14 -3.25 -4.89
CA PRO A 143 18.07 -2.90 -6.30
C PRO A 143 17.72 -4.10 -7.19
N ALA A 144 18.01 -5.35 -6.78
CA ALA A 144 17.52 -6.53 -7.51
C ALA A 144 15.98 -6.58 -7.55
N GLY A 145 15.32 -6.31 -6.41
CA GLY A 145 13.86 -6.19 -6.34
C GLY A 145 13.32 -5.04 -7.20
N GLN A 146 13.97 -3.87 -7.17
CA GLN A 146 13.59 -2.72 -8.00
C GLN A 146 13.78 -3.00 -9.51
N ARG A 147 14.84 -3.72 -9.89
CA ARG A 147 15.07 -4.15 -11.28
C ARG A 147 14.00 -5.13 -11.74
N ALA A 148 13.61 -6.10 -10.89
CA ALA A 148 12.51 -7.03 -11.20
C ALA A 148 11.19 -6.27 -11.41
N GLY A 149 10.88 -5.30 -10.55
CA GLY A 149 9.73 -4.41 -10.72
C GLY A 149 9.80 -3.58 -12.01
N SER A 150 10.95 -2.97 -12.29
CA SER A 150 11.17 -2.20 -13.52
C SER A 150 10.94 -3.03 -14.79
N ASN A 151 11.42 -4.27 -14.80
CA ASN A 151 11.21 -5.19 -15.91
C ASN A 151 9.73 -5.56 -16.08
N ALA A 152 9.01 -5.81 -14.98
CA ALA A 152 7.58 -6.08 -15.00
C ALA A 152 6.79 -4.94 -15.65
N ARG A 153 7.09 -3.70 -15.25
CA ARG A 153 6.44 -2.49 -15.76
C ARG A 153 6.69 -2.31 -17.25
N ARG A 154 7.95 -2.43 -17.69
CA ARG A 154 8.32 -2.32 -19.12
C ARG A 154 7.58 -3.36 -19.96
N ARG A 155 7.48 -4.59 -19.47
CA ARG A 155 6.79 -5.68 -20.18
C ARG A 155 5.29 -5.47 -20.25
N LEU A 156 4.66 -5.10 -19.14
CA LEU A 156 3.22 -4.80 -19.08
C LEU A 156 2.86 -3.60 -19.96
N HIS A 157 3.64 -2.53 -19.91
CA HIS A 157 3.45 -1.34 -20.75
C HIS A 157 3.57 -1.67 -22.24
N ARG A 158 4.62 -2.42 -22.63
CA ARG A 158 4.80 -2.84 -24.03
C ARG A 158 3.68 -3.76 -24.50
N GLN A 159 3.26 -4.72 -23.67
CA GLN A 159 2.14 -5.61 -24.00
C GLN A 159 0.85 -4.82 -24.18
N LEU A 160 0.56 -3.89 -23.28
CA LEU A 160 -0.62 -3.03 -23.35
C LEU A 160 -0.63 -2.19 -24.63
N ILE A 161 0.43 -1.44 -24.92
CA ILE A 161 0.53 -0.66 -26.16
C ILE A 161 0.39 -1.55 -27.38
N SER A 162 1.09 -2.70 -27.41
CA SER A 162 1.00 -3.61 -28.55
C SER A 162 -0.39 -4.21 -28.74
N SER A 163 -1.18 -4.33 -27.67
CA SER A 163 -2.54 -4.86 -27.73
C SER A 163 -3.51 -3.78 -28.19
N VAL A 164 -3.31 -2.55 -27.73
CA VAL A 164 -4.09 -1.38 -28.17
C VAL A 164 -3.86 -1.13 -29.66
N LEU A 165 -2.61 -1.06 -30.12
CA LEU A 165 -2.27 -0.80 -31.53
C LEU A 165 -2.72 -1.90 -32.50
N ARG A 166 -2.90 -3.13 -32.02
CA ARG A 166 -3.38 -4.26 -32.82
C ARG A 166 -4.91 -4.38 -32.84
N ASN A 167 -5.61 -3.52 -32.11
CA ASN A 167 -7.05 -3.58 -32.05
C ASN A 167 -7.69 -2.92 -33.29
N SER A 168 -8.91 -3.34 -33.63
CA SER A 168 -9.65 -2.79 -34.78
C SER A 168 -10.01 -1.32 -34.56
N ILE A 169 -10.23 -0.58 -35.66
CA ILE A 169 -10.72 0.82 -35.61
C ILE A 169 -12.02 0.94 -34.81
N HIS A 170 -12.88 -0.09 -34.84
CA HIS A 170 -14.11 -0.15 -34.05
C HIS A 170 -13.87 -0.01 -32.53
N PHE A 171 -12.77 -0.55 -32.01
CA PHE A 171 -12.40 -0.37 -30.60
C PHE A 171 -12.14 1.11 -30.27
N PHE A 172 -11.50 1.85 -31.18
CA PHE A 172 -11.21 3.27 -30.98
C PHE A 172 -12.43 4.17 -31.18
N GLN A 173 -13.45 3.69 -31.90
CA GLN A 173 -14.74 4.38 -32.03
C GLN A 173 -15.65 4.15 -30.82
N THR A 174 -15.54 3.00 -30.16
CA THR A 174 -16.38 2.63 -29.01
C THR A 174 -15.79 3.03 -27.67
N VAL A 175 -14.46 3.06 -27.53
CA VAL A 175 -13.78 3.44 -26.28
C VAL A 175 -13.40 4.92 -26.33
N PRO A 176 -13.87 5.75 -25.38
CA PRO A 176 -13.53 7.17 -25.36
C PRO A 176 -12.02 7.37 -25.20
N LEU A 177 -11.43 8.23 -26.04
CA LEU A 177 -9.98 8.48 -26.07
C LEU A 177 -9.42 8.87 -24.69
N GLY A 178 -10.19 9.65 -23.91
CA GLY A 178 -9.83 10.03 -22.54
C GLY A 178 -9.63 8.84 -21.60
N ARG A 179 -10.43 7.79 -21.72
CA ARG A 179 -10.30 6.57 -20.90
C ARG A 179 -9.04 5.79 -21.27
N LEU A 180 -8.72 5.71 -22.56
CA LEU A 180 -7.49 5.07 -23.03
C LEU A 180 -6.25 5.81 -22.55
N MET A 181 -6.25 7.15 -22.64
CA MET A 181 -5.20 8.02 -22.10
C MET A 181 -5.03 7.81 -20.59
N ASN A 182 -6.12 7.75 -19.84
CA ASN A 182 -6.08 7.56 -18.39
C ASN A 182 -5.44 6.20 -18.01
N ARG A 183 -5.80 5.12 -18.72
CA ARG A 183 -5.21 3.79 -18.53
C ARG A 183 -3.72 3.75 -18.89
N LEU A 184 -3.32 4.44 -19.97
CA LEU A 184 -1.92 4.50 -20.40
C LEU A 184 -1.05 5.39 -19.51
N SER A 185 -1.64 6.36 -18.82
CA SER A 185 -0.92 7.32 -17.97
C SER A 185 -1.05 6.97 -16.49
N ILE A 186 -2.24 7.17 -15.90
CA ILE A 186 -2.46 7.10 -14.45
C ILE A 186 -2.38 5.67 -13.94
N ASP A 187 -3.08 4.73 -14.57
CA ASP A 187 -3.13 3.34 -14.08
C ASP A 187 -1.74 2.69 -14.16
N ILE A 188 -0.99 2.94 -15.24
CA ILE A 188 0.39 2.46 -15.38
C ILE A 188 1.30 3.11 -14.36
N ALA A 189 1.14 4.41 -14.07
CA ALA A 189 1.92 5.08 -13.03
C ALA A 189 1.68 4.47 -11.63
N VAL A 190 0.45 4.04 -11.34
CA VAL A 190 0.12 3.33 -10.10
C VAL A 190 0.79 1.94 -10.05
N VAL A 191 0.77 1.19 -11.16
CA VAL A 191 1.49 -0.10 -11.28
C VAL A 191 3.01 0.08 -11.13
N ASP A 192 3.55 1.17 -11.68
CA ASP A 192 4.95 1.53 -11.63
C ASP A 192 5.40 1.85 -10.19
N LYS A 193 4.77 2.82 -9.56
CA LYS A 193 5.24 3.32 -8.26
C LYS A 193 4.70 2.49 -7.10
N LYS A 194 3.37 2.33 -7.01
CA LYS A 194 2.71 1.80 -5.81
C LYS A 194 2.83 0.29 -5.74
N ILE A 195 2.41 -0.43 -6.79
CA ILE A 195 2.38 -1.90 -6.76
C ILE A 195 3.79 -2.48 -6.63
N ALA A 196 4.77 -1.95 -7.37
CA ALA A 196 6.13 -2.46 -7.31
C ALA A 196 6.82 -2.23 -5.97
N ALA A 197 6.68 -1.03 -5.38
CA ALA A 197 7.28 -0.74 -4.08
C ALA A 197 6.60 -1.54 -2.95
N THR A 198 5.26 -1.56 -2.92
CA THR A 198 4.51 -2.27 -1.89
C THR A 198 4.69 -3.78 -1.99
N SER A 199 4.73 -4.36 -3.19
CA SER A 199 4.95 -5.80 -3.36
C SER A 199 6.34 -6.24 -2.90
N GLN A 200 7.38 -5.47 -3.19
CA GLN A 200 8.73 -5.76 -2.70
C GLN A 200 8.79 -5.73 -1.17
N LYS A 201 8.21 -4.69 -0.55
CA LYS A 201 8.16 -4.58 0.92
C LYS A 201 7.37 -5.73 1.54
N LEU A 202 6.23 -6.09 0.95
CA LEU A 202 5.40 -7.21 1.40
C LEU A 202 6.18 -8.52 1.42
N VAL A 203 6.90 -8.85 0.33
CA VAL A 203 7.70 -10.09 0.27
C VAL A 203 8.80 -10.08 1.33
N GLN A 204 9.51 -8.96 1.50
CA GLN A 204 10.55 -8.85 2.54
C GLN A 204 9.99 -9.04 3.95
N PHE A 205 8.85 -8.40 4.27
CA PHE A 205 8.21 -8.55 5.58
C PHE A 205 7.68 -9.96 5.83
N VAL A 206 7.09 -10.59 4.82
CA VAL A 206 6.60 -11.98 4.93
C VAL A 206 7.75 -12.94 5.17
N LEU A 207 8.85 -12.81 4.42
CA LEU A 207 10.05 -13.63 4.63
C LEU A 207 10.66 -13.42 6.01
N LEU A 208 10.76 -12.17 6.46
CA LEU A 208 11.24 -11.83 7.81
C LEU A 208 10.39 -12.50 8.90
N CYS A 209 9.08 -12.35 8.81
CA CYS A 209 8.14 -12.93 9.77
C CYS A 209 8.22 -14.46 9.77
N LEU A 210 8.23 -15.08 8.59
CA LEU A 210 8.29 -16.53 8.44
C LEU A 210 9.59 -17.10 9.01
N CYS A 211 10.73 -16.49 8.70
CA CYS A 211 12.01 -16.89 9.30
C CYS A 211 11.97 -16.75 10.81
N ALA A 212 11.54 -15.59 11.35
CA ALA A 212 11.45 -15.37 12.79
C ALA A 212 10.59 -16.43 13.50
N VAL A 213 9.43 -16.77 12.95
CA VAL A 213 8.56 -17.81 13.52
C VAL A 213 9.22 -19.19 13.48
N LEU A 214 9.82 -19.57 12.35
CA LEU A 214 10.50 -20.86 12.22
C LEU A 214 11.63 -21.00 13.24
N ILE A 215 12.46 -19.98 13.39
CA ILE A 215 13.62 -20.02 14.26
C ILE A 215 13.23 -20.06 15.73
N ASN A 216 12.27 -19.23 16.15
CA ASN A 216 11.75 -19.31 17.52
C ASN A 216 11.12 -20.67 17.80
N SER A 217 10.51 -21.29 16.80
CA SER A 217 9.98 -22.66 16.92
C SER A 217 11.07 -23.72 17.06
N PHE A 218 12.23 -23.54 16.40
CA PHE A 218 13.38 -24.43 16.56
C PHE A 218 14.05 -24.29 17.93
N VAL A 219 14.22 -23.06 18.44
CA VAL A 219 14.83 -22.81 19.74
C VAL A 219 13.92 -23.26 20.89
N THR A 220 12.64 -22.92 20.81
CA THR A 220 11.66 -23.19 21.87
C THR A 220 10.41 -23.81 21.25
N PRO A 221 10.27 -25.14 21.19
CA PRO A 221 9.13 -25.79 20.51
C PRO A 221 7.77 -25.41 21.11
N TYR A 222 7.72 -25.13 22.42
CA TYR A 222 6.51 -24.66 23.12
C TYR A 222 6.05 -23.26 22.66
N PHE A 223 6.90 -22.47 21.99
CA PHE A 223 6.55 -21.16 21.44
C PHE A 223 5.43 -21.23 20.39
N ILE A 224 5.35 -22.34 19.64
CA ILE A 224 4.27 -22.55 18.65
C ILE A 224 2.89 -22.53 19.33
N LEU A 225 2.78 -23.12 20.52
CA LEU A 225 1.50 -23.22 21.23
C LEU A 225 0.93 -21.83 21.58
N LEU A 226 1.80 -20.86 21.85
CA LEU A 226 1.41 -19.45 22.05
C LEU A 226 1.25 -18.68 20.74
N THR A 227 2.05 -18.99 19.73
CA THR A 227 2.05 -18.26 18.44
C THR A 227 0.79 -18.53 17.62
N VAL A 228 0.30 -19.77 17.61
CA VAL A 228 -0.90 -20.16 16.86
C VAL A 228 -2.14 -19.33 17.24
N PRO A 229 -2.53 -19.19 18.53
CA PRO A 229 -3.69 -18.36 18.89
C PRO A 229 -3.46 -16.87 18.58
N ILE A 230 -2.22 -16.35 18.73
CA ILE A 230 -1.91 -14.97 18.35
C ILE A 230 -2.09 -14.75 16.85
N CYS A 231 -1.61 -15.67 16.00
CA CYS A 231 -1.81 -15.61 14.56
C CYS A 231 -3.30 -15.69 14.18
N ALA A 232 -4.09 -16.50 14.89
CA ALA A 232 -5.54 -16.58 14.67
C ALA A 232 -6.24 -15.25 15.00
N VAL A 233 -5.94 -14.64 16.14
CA VAL A 233 -6.45 -13.31 16.51
C VAL A 233 -6.02 -12.27 15.48
N TYR A 234 -4.75 -12.27 15.10
CA TYR A 234 -4.22 -11.35 14.08
C TYR A 234 -4.93 -11.52 12.74
N TRP A 235 -5.23 -12.76 12.32
CA TRP A 235 -5.97 -13.02 11.09
C TRP A 235 -7.39 -12.46 11.14
N VAL A 236 -8.10 -12.61 12.27
CA VAL A 236 -9.44 -12.03 12.46
C VAL A 236 -9.39 -10.50 12.40
N VAL A 237 -8.45 -9.89 13.13
CA VAL A 237 -8.24 -8.44 13.13
C VAL A 237 -7.88 -7.94 11.73
N GLN A 238 -6.99 -8.63 11.03
CA GLN A 238 -6.59 -8.29 9.67
C GLN A 238 -7.76 -8.40 8.67
N LYS A 239 -8.61 -9.42 8.82
CA LYS A 239 -9.82 -9.58 7.99
C LYS A 239 -10.80 -8.43 8.22
N PHE A 240 -11.06 -8.08 9.49
CA PHE A 240 -11.90 -6.95 9.85
C PHE A 240 -11.34 -5.64 9.31
N TYR A 241 -10.06 -5.35 9.59
CA TYR A 241 -9.37 -4.15 9.12
C TYR A 241 -9.42 -4.02 7.60
N ARG A 242 -9.15 -5.10 6.85
CA ARG A 242 -9.17 -5.07 5.37
C ARG A 242 -10.57 -4.83 4.82
N CYS A 243 -11.61 -5.32 5.49
CA CYS A 243 -13.00 -5.06 5.11
C CYS A 243 -13.35 -3.59 5.36
N SER A 244 -13.10 -3.10 6.57
CA SER A 244 -13.39 -1.72 6.98
C SER A 244 -12.60 -0.70 6.16
N SER A 245 -11.29 -0.91 5.97
CA SER A 245 -10.43 -0.03 5.17
C SER A 245 -10.89 0.06 3.71
N ARG A 246 -11.33 -1.05 3.11
CA ARG A 246 -11.87 -1.04 1.73
C ARG A 246 -13.15 -0.22 1.65
N GLU A 247 -14.06 -0.39 2.60
CA GLU A 247 -15.32 0.39 2.60
C GLU A 247 -15.05 1.87 2.85
N LEU A 248 -14.06 2.17 3.69
CA LEU A 248 -13.70 3.55 3.98
C LEU A 248 -13.03 4.24 2.79
N GLN A 249 -12.13 3.55 2.07
CA GLN A 249 -11.59 4.01 0.79
C GLN A 249 -12.70 4.23 -0.25
N ARG A 250 -13.75 3.40 -0.22
CA ARG A 250 -14.94 3.58 -1.07
C ARG A 250 -15.69 4.85 -0.70
N ILE A 251 -15.94 5.10 0.59
CA ILE A 251 -16.60 6.33 1.07
C ILE A 251 -15.79 7.57 0.66
N GLU A 252 -14.48 7.57 0.90
CA GLU A 252 -13.58 8.66 0.48
C GLU A 252 -13.69 8.91 -1.03
N SER A 253 -13.65 7.85 -1.83
CA SER A 253 -13.78 7.95 -3.29
C SER A 253 -15.14 8.48 -3.74
N LEU A 254 -16.22 8.16 -3.00
CA LEU A 254 -17.58 8.64 -3.26
C LEU A 254 -17.78 10.09 -2.85
N THR A 255 -17.16 10.55 -1.75
CA THR A 255 -17.23 11.96 -1.33
C THR A 255 -16.33 12.87 -2.15
N TYR A 256 -15.24 12.33 -2.71
CA TYR A 256 -14.30 13.11 -3.52
C TYR A 256 -14.82 13.42 -4.92
N SER A 257 -15.54 12.50 -5.58
CA SER A 257 -16.00 12.67 -6.97
C SER A 257 -16.93 13.90 -7.16
N PRO A 258 -17.92 14.16 -6.30
CA PRO A 258 -18.80 15.32 -6.40
C PRO A 258 -18.09 16.67 -6.22
N ILE A 259 -16.96 16.69 -5.49
CA ILE A 259 -16.13 17.89 -5.35
C ILE A 259 -15.52 18.25 -6.70
N ILE A 260 -14.93 17.27 -7.38
CA ILE A 260 -14.30 17.47 -8.70
C ILE A 260 -15.34 17.85 -9.75
N ALA A 261 -16.52 17.22 -9.73
CA ALA A 261 -17.63 17.60 -10.61
C ALA A 261 -18.09 19.04 -10.39
N HIS A 262 -18.33 19.45 -9.13
CA HIS A 262 -18.73 20.82 -8.80
C HIS A 262 -17.67 21.86 -9.19
N PHE A 263 -16.39 21.53 -9.02
CA PHE A 263 -15.30 22.40 -9.47
C PHE A 263 -15.28 22.55 -10.98
N SER A 264 -15.48 21.46 -11.73
CA SER A 264 -15.53 21.49 -13.19
C SER A 264 -16.68 22.38 -13.68
N GLU A 265 -17.88 22.16 -13.14
CA GLU A 265 -19.07 22.96 -13.44
C GLU A 265 -18.89 24.45 -13.08
N THR A 266 -18.26 24.74 -11.94
CA THR A 266 -17.99 26.12 -11.52
C THR A 266 -17.01 26.82 -12.46
N ILE A 267 -16.00 26.11 -12.98
CA ILE A 267 -15.02 26.66 -13.93
C ILE A 267 -15.69 26.95 -15.28
N GLU A 268 -16.49 26.02 -15.77
CA GLU A 268 -17.21 26.13 -17.04
C GLU A 268 -18.27 27.24 -16.99
N GLY A 269 -19.03 27.31 -15.89
CA GLY A 269 -20.10 28.30 -15.67
C GLY A 269 -19.67 29.60 -14.97
N VAL A 270 -18.37 29.88 -14.84
CA VAL A 270 -17.87 30.98 -13.97
C VAL A 270 -18.43 32.36 -14.33
N THR A 271 -18.62 32.62 -15.62
CA THR A 271 -19.18 33.89 -16.14
C THR A 271 -20.63 34.04 -15.75
N THR A 272 -21.43 32.97 -15.93
CA THR A 272 -22.84 32.89 -15.54
C THR A 272 -23.02 33.07 -14.03
N ILE A 273 -22.24 32.34 -13.22
CA ILE A 273 -22.31 32.45 -11.75
C ILE A 273 -22.02 33.88 -11.29
N ARG A 274 -21.04 34.55 -11.92
CA ARG A 274 -20.72 35.94 -11.62
C ARG A 274 -21.80 36.91 -12.07
N ALA A 275 -22.39 36.69 -13.25
CA ALA A 275 -23.48 37.53 -13.77
C ALA A 275 -24.72 37.49 -12.88
N TYR A 276 -25.04 36.33 -12.29
CA TYR A 276 -26.18 36.15 -11.38
C TYR A 276 -25.86 36.44 -9.91
N GLY A 277 -24.62 36.81 -9.56
CA GLY A 277 -24.24 37.10 -8.18
C GLY A 277 -24.31 35.90 -7.21
N GLN A 278 -24.21 34.67 -7.72
CA GLN A 278 -24.39 33.44 -6.93
C GLN A 278 -23.08 32.83 -6.38
N GLN A 279 -21.99 33.60 -6.36
CA GLN A 279 -20.66 33.12 -5.95
C GLN A 279 -20.68 32.55 -4.52
N ALA A 280 -21.38 33.19 -3.59
CA ALA A 280 -21.45 32.76 -2.20
C ALA A 280 -22.12 31.38 -2.05
N ARG A 281 -23.21 31.14 -2.79
CA ARG A 281 -23.94 29.87 -2.78
C ARG A 281 -23.07 28.70 -3.27
N PHE A 282 -22.39 28.90 -4.39
CA PHE A 282 -21.48 27.89 -4.95
C PHE A 282 -20.29 27.63 -4.02
N THR A 283 -19.73 28.68 -3.41
CA THR A 283 -18.61 28.55 -2.47
C THR A 283 -19.02 27.77 -1.21
N ASP A 284 -20.19 28.07 -0.64
CA ASP A 284 -20.71 27.36 0.54
C ASP A 284 -21.01 25.88 0.22
N THR A 285 -21.60 25.60 -0.94
CA THR A 285 -21.85 24.22 -1.41
C THR A 285 -20.54 23.44 -1.55
N LEU A 286 -19.51 24.07 -2.11
CA LEU A 286 -18.18 23.48 -2.23
C LEU A 286 -17.55 23.18 -0.86
N PHE A 287 -17.63 24.11 0.08
CA PHE A 287 -17.10 23.90 1.44
C PHE A 287 -17.80 22.73 2.14
N ARG A 288 -19.13 22.62 2.04
CA ARG A 288 -19.86 21.47 2.60
C ARG A 288 -19.42 20.13 1.99
N ARG A 289 -19.23 20.07 0.66
CA ARG A 289 -18.69 18.87 -0.04
C ARG A 289 -17.29 18.53 0.48
N MET A 290 -16.43 19.54 0.61
CA MET A 290 -15.06 19.39 1.11
C MET A 290 -15.01 18.93 2.57
N GLU A 291 -15.88 19.46 3.44
CA GLU A 291 -15.99 19.03 4.83
C GLU A 291 -16.39 17.55 4.93
N ALA A 292 -17.39 17.11 4.16
CA ALA A 292 -17.79 15.71 4.13
C ALA A 292 -16.64 14.78 3.73
N ASN A 293 -15.86 15.18 2.70
CA ASN A 293 -14.69 14.42 2.27
C ASN A 293 -13.55 14.45 3.30
N ASN A 294 -13.30 15.58 3.94
CA ASN A 294 -12.26 15.69 4.96
C ASN A 294 -12.58 14.78 6.16
N VAL A 295 -13.85 14.71 6.58
CA VAL A 295 -14.26 13.79 7.65
C VAL A 295 -14.08 12.33 7.23
N ALA A 296 -14.39 11.97 5.98
CA ALA A 296 -14.12 10.63 5.46
C ALA A 296 -12.61 10.31 5.44
N GLN A 297 -11.77 11.28 5.08
CA GLN A 297 -10.31 11.13 5.06
C GLN A 297 -9.71 11.00 6.47
N VAL A 298 -10.20 11.77 7.44
CA VAL A 298 -9.79 11.67 8.85
C VAL A 298 -10.14 10.32 9.46
N MET A 299 -11.25 9.70 9.04
CA MET A 299 -11.59 8.35 9.50
C MET A 299 -10.60 7.29 8.97
N LEU A 300 -9.94 7.55 7.84
CA LEU A 300 -9.09 6.59 7.11
C LEU A 300 -7.64 6.56 7.61
N ASN A 301 -7.12 7.69 8.07
CA ASN A 301 -5.77 7.83 8.62
C ASN A 301 -5.73 7.54 10.12
#